data_AF-A0A924YAU8-F1
#
_entry.id   AF-A0A924YAU8-F1
#
_cell.length_a   1.000
_cell.length_b   1.000
_cell.length_c   1.000
_cell.angle_alpha   90.00
_cell.angle_beta   90.00
_cell.angle_gamma   90.00
#
_symmetry.space_group_name_H-M   'P 1'
#
loop_
_entity.id
_entity.type
_entity.pdbx_description
1 polymer ?
#
loop_
_entity_poly.entity_id
_entity_poly.type
_entity_poly.pdbx_seq_one_letter_code
_entity_poly.pdbx_strand_id
1 'polypeptide(L)' 'MSQDSLLSPAVLAQNYERYLVPALFRPWADILLDYAKPQPGDRVLDIACGTGIVAR' A
#
# COMPACT_ATOMS: atom_id res chain seq x y z
N MET A 1 -6.12 24.73 14.55
CA MET A 1 -5.37 23.50 14.19
C MET A 1 -4.09 23.95 13.51
N SER A 2 -2.91 23.72 14.09
CA SER A 2 -1.65 24.13 13.43
C SER A 2 -1.44 23.30 12.17
N GLN A 3 -0.82 23.90 11.17
CA GLN A 3 -0.61 23.32 9.84
C GLN A 3 0.15 21.97 9.88
N ASP A 4 0.95 21.74 10.93
CA ASP A 4 1.69 20.50 11.19
C ASP A 4 0.80 19.27 11.42
N SER A 5 -0.45 19.47 11.87
CA SER A 5 -1.40 18.38 12.12
C SER A 5 -1.83 17.64 10.84
N LEU A 6 -1.84 18.33 9.69
CA LEU A 6 -2.30 17.77 8.42
C LEU A 6 -1.25 16.88 7.72
N LEU A 7 0.01 17.00 8.14
CA LEU A 7 1.13 16.21 7.61
C LEU A 7 1.61 15.15 8.61
N SER A 8 0.84 14.86 9.66
CA SER A 8 1.17 13.77 10.57
C SER A 8 1.20 12.44 9.80
N PRO A 9 2.12 11.50 10.15
CA PRO A 9 2.22 10.23 9.46
C PRO A 9 0.90 9.45 9.38
N ALA A 10 0.08 9.52 10.43
CA ALA A 10 -1.23 8.86 10.48
C ALA A 10 -2.22 9.46 9.47
N VAL A 11 -2.29 10.80 9.37
CA VAL A 11 -3.15 11.48 8.40
C VAL A 11 -2.68 11.22 6.97
N LEU A 12 -1.36 11.21 6.74
CA LEU A 12 -0.80 10.88 5.43
C LEU A 12 -1.11 9.44 5.02
N ALA A 13 -0.93 8.47 5.92
CA ALA A 13 -1.27 7.07 5.65
C ALA A 13 -2.77 6.88 5.36
N GLN A 14 -3.66 7.53 6.13
CA GLN A 14 -5.11 7.50 5.87
C GLN A 14 -5.48 8.13 4.52
N ASN A 15 -4.88 9.27 4.17
CA ASN A 15 -5.14 9.93 2.89
C ASN A 15 -4.57 9.11 1.72
N TYR A 16 -3.42 8.47 1.88
CA TYR A 16 -2.84 7.55 0.90
C TYR A 16 -3.79 6.37 0.62
N GLU A 17 -4.29 5.72 1.68
CA GLU A 17 -5.30 4.66 1.59
C GLU A 17 -6.63 5.15 0.98
N ARG A 18 -7.06 6.37 1.31
CA ARG A 18 -8.34 6.90 0.81
C ARG A 18 -8.28 7.28 -0.67
N TYR A 19 -7.21 7.93 -1.11
CA TYR A 19 -7.18 8.60 -2.41
C TYR A 19 -6.30 7.89 -3.44
N LEU A 20 -5.17 7.30 -3.03
CA LEU A 20 -4.22 6.73 -3.98
C LEU A 20 -4.36 5.22 -4.12
N VAL A 21 -4.63 4.51 -3.03
CA VAL A 21 -4.77 3.04 -3.08
C VAL A 21 -5.87 2.59 -4.06
N PRO A 22 -7.11 3.09 -4.01
CA PRO A 22 -8.17 2.56 -4.87
C PRO A 22 -7.96 2.86 -6.36
N ALA A 23 -7.44 4.07 -6.66
CA ALA A 23 -7.33 4.57 -8.02
C ALA A 23 -6.02 4.21 -8.71
N LEU A 24 -4.93 4.09 -7.96
CA LEU A 24 -3.59 3.87 -8.50
C LEU A 24 -3.02 2.53 -8.02
N PHE A 25 -2.81 2.36 -6.71
CA PHE A 25 -1.95 1.27 -6.24
C PHE A 25 -2.61 -0.10 -6.16
N ARG A 26 -3.93 -0.19 -5.98
CA ARG A 26 -4.65 -1.48 -5.97
C ARG A 26 -4.58 -2.19 -7.34
N PRO A 27 -4.89 -1.52 -8.48
CA PRO A 27 -4.69 -2.14 -9.79
C PRO A 27 -3.26 -2.63 -10.01
N TRP A 28 -2.25 -1.86 -9.59
CA TRP A 28 -0.86 -2.26 -9.70
C TRP A 28 -0.49 -3.44 -8.78
N ALA A 29 -1.06 -3.49 -7.57
CA ALA A 29 -0.87 -4.62 -6.66
C ALA A 29 -1.45 -5.91 -7.26
N ASP A 30 -2.65 -5.84 -7.84
CA ASP A 30 -3.28 -6.99 -8.49
C ASP A 30 -2.42 -7.47 -9.69
N ILE A 31 -1.97 -6.53 -10.55
CA ILE A 31 -1.06 -6.84 -11.66
C ILE A 31 0.25 -7.47 -11.16
N LEU A 32 0.87 -6.91 -10.11
CA LEU A 32 2.11 -7.43 -9.53
C LEU A 32 1.93 -8.88 -9.07
N LEU A 33 0.84 -9.18 -8.38
CA LEU A 33 0.55 -10.54 -7.89
C LEU A 33 0.29 -11.51 -9.05
N ASP A 34 -0.39 -11.06 -10.11
CA ASP A 34 -0.60 -11.84 -11.33
C ASP A 34 0.71 -12.17 -12.06
N TYR A 35 1.72 -11.30 -11.99
CA TYR A 35 3.05 -11.57 -12.54
C TYR A 35 3.92 -12.42 -11.62
N ALA A 36 3.98 -12.07 -10.33
CA ALA A 36 4.85 -12.72 -9.35
C ALA A 36 4.38 -14.13 -8.99
N LYS A 37 3.06 -14.36 -9.00
CA LYS A 37 2.40 -15.66 -8.73
C LYS A 37 3.00 -16.41 -7.53
N PRO A 38 3.08 -15.81 -6.34
CA PRO A 38 3.61 -16.50 -5.16
C PRO A 38 2.81 -17.78 -4.88
N GLN A 39 3.52 -18.86 -4.54
CA GLN A 39 2.96 -20.18 -4.31
C GLN A 39 2.93 -20.53 -2.81
N PRO A 40 2.06 -21.45 -2.38
CA PRO A 40 2.10 -21.98 -1.03
C PRO A 40 3.49 -22.52 -0.68
N GLY A 41 4.06 -22.06 0.44
CA GLY A 41 5.41 -22.43 0.88
C GLY A 41 6.50 -21.42 0.50
N ASP A 42 6.22 -20.47 -0.40
CA ASP A 42 7.14 -19.38 -0.70
C ASP A 42 7.30 -18.44 0.51
N ARG A 43 8.50 -17.90 0.64
CA ARG A 43 8.82 -16.84 1.60
C ARG A 43 9.09 -15.56 0.83
N VAL A 44 8.17 -14.60 0.94
CA VAL A 44 8.20 -13.34 0.17
C VAL A 44 8.45 -12.16 1.11
N LEU A 45 9.21 -11.16 0.64
CA LEU A 45 9.43 -9.89 1.32
C LEU A 45 8.88 -8.76 0.44
N ASP A 46 7.95 -7.98 0.98
CA ASP A 46 7.44 -6.75 0.37
C ASP A 46 8.26 -5.55 0.86
N ILE A 47 9.11 -5.00 -0.01
CA ILE A 47 10.01 -3.88 0.32
C ILE A 47 9.29 -2.56 0.04
N ALA A 48 9.34 -1.65 1.02
CA ALA A 48 8.59 -0.39 1.01
C ALA A 48 7.06 -0.60 0.96
N CYS A 49 6.59 -1.59 1.74
CA CYS A 49 5.20 -2.04 1.78
C CYS A 49 4.14 -0.97 2.11
N GLY A 50 4.56 0.20 2.61
CA GLY A 50 3.65 1.33 2.87
C GLY A 50 2.53 0.93 3.83
N THR A 51 1.28 1.16 3.43
CA THR A 51 0.09 0.76 4.19
C THR A 51 -0.31 -0.71 4.00
N GLY A 52 0.50 -1.48 3.27
CA GLY A 52 0.38 -2.94 3.15
C GLY A 52 -0.55 -3.42 2.05
N ILE A 53 -0.81 -2.63 0.99
CA ILE A 53 -1.79 -2.96 -0.05
C ILE A 53 -1.52 -4.29 -0.79
N VAL A 54 -0.25 -4.72 -0.88
CA VAL A 54 0.14 -5.97 -1.55
C VAL A 54 -0.04 -7.20 -0.67
N ALA A 55 0.10 -7.06 0.65
CA ALA A 55 0.26 -8.19 1.56
C ALA A 55 -0.89 -8.40 2.57
N ARG A 56 -1.95 -7.57 2.54
CA ARG A 56 -3.08 -7.62 3.49
C ARG A 56 -4.34 -8.26 2.94
#